data_AF-A0A1X7VPB5-F1
#
_entry.id   AF-A0A1X7VPB5-F1
#
_cell.length_a   1.000
_cell.length_b   1.000
_cell.length_c   1.000
_cell.angle_alpha   90.00
_cell.angle_beta   90.00
_cell.angle_gamma   90.00
#
_symmetry.space_group_name_H-M   'P 1'
#
loop_
_entity.id
_entity.type
_entity.pdbx_description
1 polymer ?
#
loop_
_entity_poly.entity_id
_entity_poly.type
_entity_poly.pdbx_seq_one_letter_code
_entity_poly.pdbx_strand_id
1 'polypeptide(L)'
;LEQPVLVVDPSPEMLQPASKREGVLTLEATFDDFISSHPHTISKYNKFVFNGCILLFPNLEASIAAFYKLLKPGDQLLIVQYNILIWKENLRTSWDSLNELEEFHKRAGFCVERGKESHSHSYSREKYFILYVIAATQH
;
A
#
# COMPACT_ATOMS: atom_id res chain seq x y z
N LEU A 1 -18.72 -10.35 -13.25
CA LEU A 1 -17.47 -11.15 -13.24
C LEU A 1 -16.61 -10.55 -12.16
N GLU A 2 -16.42 -11.26 -11.03
CA GLU A 2 -15.49 -10.82 -9.99
C GLU A 2 -14.08 -10.80 -10.61
N GLN A 3 -13.41 -9.65 -10.49
CA GLN A 3 -12.07 -9.49 -11.03
C GLN A 3 -11.09 -10.26 -10.13
N PRO A 4 -10.10 -10.97 -10.71
CA PRO A 4 -9.13 -11.71 -9.93
C PRO A 4 -8.28 -10.76 -9.07
N VAL A 5 -8.05 -11.14 -7.81
CA VAL A 5 -7.23 -10.40 -6.85
C VAL A 5 -5.86 -11.05 -6.74
N LEU A 6 -4.79 -10.27 -6.89
CA LEU A 6 -3.43 -10.73 -6.64
C LEU A 6 -2.98 -10.26 -5.25
N VAL A 7 -2.65 -11.20 -4.37
CA VAL A 7 -2.03 -10.94 -3.07
C VAL A 7 -0.53 -11.20 -3.18
N VAL A 8 0.29 -10.20 -2.86
CA VAL A 8 1.74 -10.27 -2.88
C VAL A 8 2.27 -10.09 -1.47
N ASP A 9 3.07 -11.03 -0.98
CA ASP A 9 3.67 -10.97 0.35
C ASP A 9 4.97 -11.80 0.35
N PRO A 10 6.07 -11.35 0.99
CA PRO A 10 7.30 -12.14 1.06
C PRO A 10 7.21 -13.35 2.00
N SER A 11 6.20 -13.40 2.89
CA SER A 11 6.01 -14.47 3.88
C SER A 11 4.98 -15.51 3.40
N PRO A 12 5.39 -16.76 3.11
CA PRO A 12 4.46 -17.83 2.71
C PRO A 12 3.31 -18.04 3.69
N GLU A 13 3.58 -17.93 4.99
CA GLU A 13 2.58 -18.06 6.06
C GLU A 13 1.47 -17.00 5.98
N MET A 14 1.77 -15.81 5.42
CA MET A 14 0.79 -14.74 5.21
C MET A 14 -0.07 -14.99 3.96
N LEU A 15 0.47 -15.74 2.97
CA LEU A 15 -0.24 -16.10 1.74
C LEU A 15 -1.17 -17.31 1.90
N GLN A 16 -0.84 -18.24 2.79
CA GLN A 16 -1.62 -19.47 2.98
C GLN A 16 -3.13 -19.27 3.26
N PRO A 17 -3.55 -18.27 4.06
CA PRO A 17 -4.98 -18.00 4.24
C PRO A 17 -5.64 -17.41 2.99
N ALA A 18 -4.90 -16.64 2.19
CA ALA A 18 -5.41 -15.97 0.99
C ALA A 18 -5.59 -16.96 -0.18
N SER A 19 -4.66 -17.91 -0.36
CA SER A 19 -4.68 -18.87 -1.46
C SER A 19 -5.87 -19.83 -1.47
N LYS A 20 -6.59 -19.93 -0.34
CA LYS A 20 -7.81 -20.76 -0.19
C LYS A 20 -9.08 -20.06 -0.69
N ARG A 21 -9.00 -18.78 -1.07
CA ARG A 21 -10.17 -17.99 -1.50
C ARG A 21 -10.34 -18.06 -3.01
N GLU A 22 -11.58 -18.26 -3.45
CA GLU A 22 -11.92 -18.22 -4.87
C GLU A 22 -11.59 -16.85 -5.48
N GLY A 23 -11.05 -16.85 -6.70
CA GLY A 23 -10.65 -15.61 -7.40
C GLY A 23 -9.37 -14.94 -6.87
N VAL A 24 -8.69 -15.52 -5.88
CA VAL A 24 -7.43 -14.99 -5.33
C VAL A 24 -6.22 -15.75 -5.89
N LEU A 25 -5.28 -14.99 -6.44
CA LEU A 25 -3.94 -15.44 -6.81
C LEU A 25 -2.95 -14.96 -5.74
N THR A 26 -1.95 -15.77 -5.42
CA THR A 26 -0.89 -15.41 -4.47
C THR A 26 0.47 -15.41 -5.14
N LEU A 27 1.33 -14.46 -4.78
CA LEU A 27 2.72 -14.39 -5.22
C LEU A 27 3.63 -14.15 -4.01
N GLU A 28 4.55 -15.08 -3.78
CA GLU A 28 5.62 -14.93 -2.80
C GLU A 28 6.73 -14.06 -3.38
N ALA A 29 6.73 -12.79 -3.00
CA ALA A 29 7.73 -11.83 -3.44
C ALA A 29 7.73 -10.61 -2.52
N THR A 30 8.88 -9.95 -2.39
CA THR A 30 8.83 -8.55 -1.99
C THR A 30 8.21 -7.73 -3.11
N PHE A 31 7.70 -6.54 -2.78
CA PHE A 31 7.17 -5.65 -3.79
C PHE A 31 8.25 -5.19 -4.79
N ASP A 32 9.47 -4.95 -4.30
CA ASP A 32 10.58 -4.52 -5.15
C ASP A 32 10.95 -5.62 -6.15
N ASP A 33 10.92 -6.90 -5.73
CA ASP A 33 11.07 -8.04 -6.64
C ASP A 33 9.93 -8.11 -7.66
N PHE A 34 8.70 -7.83 -7.23
CA PHE A 34 7.53 -7.81 -8.11
C PHE A 34 7.64 -6.74 -9.21
N ILE A 35 8.04 -5.50 -8.88
CA ILE A 35 8.26 -4.45 -9.90
C ILE A 35 9.42 -4.86 -10.82
N SER A 36 10.53 -5.30 -10.23
CA SER A 36 11.77 -5.58 -10.96
C SER A 36 11.61 -6.75 -11.94
N SER A 37 10.72 -7.70 -11.64
CA SER A 37 10.37 -8.81 -12.54
C SER A 37 9.44 -8.40 -13.68
N HIS A 38 8.83 -7.21 -13.64
CA HIS A 38 7.84 -6.74 -14.62
C HIS A 38 8.16 -5.35 -15.21
N PRO A 39 9.40 -5.08 -15.69
CA PRO A 39 9.85 -3.74 -16.07
C PRO A 39 9.11 -3.15 -17.28
N HIS A 40 8.46 -4.00 -18.09
CA HIS A 40 7.67 -3.61 -19.26
C HIS A 40 6.16 -3.59 -19.02
N THR A 41 5.71 -3.98 -17.82
CA THR A 41 4.28 -3.93 -17.49
C THR A 41 3.88 -2.51 -17.18
N ILE A 42 2.93 -1.98 -17.96
CA ILE A 42 2.38 -0.63 -17.81
C ILE A 42 0.86 -0.75 -17.88
N SER A 43 0.14 -0.01 -17.04
CA SER A 43 -1.32 0.10 -17.04
C SER A 43 -2.08 -1.24 -17.09
N LYS A 44 -1.67 -2.16 -16.22
CA LYS A 44 -2.27 -3.49 -16.10
C LYS A 44 -3.32 -3.56 -14.99
N TYR A 45 -3.11 -2.86 -13.89
CA TYR A 45 -3.89 -3.01 -12.67
C TYR A 45 -4.93 -1.90 -12.52
N ASN A 46 -6.09 -2.28 -11.97
CA ASN A 46 -7.19 -1.35 -11.71
C ASN A 46 -7.19 -0.79 -10.27
N LYS A 47 -6.46 -1.43 -9.36
CA LYS A 47 -6.35 -0.97 -7.98
C LYS A 47 -5.14 -1.59 -7.32
N PHE A 48 -4.45 -0.81 -6.51
CA PHE A 48 -3.49 -1.33 -5.52
C PHE A 48 -3.96 -0.99 -4.12
N VAL A 49 -3.74 -1.92 -3.18
CA VAL A 49 -4.05 -1.71 -1.76
C VAL A 49 -2.82 -2.08 -0.92
N PHE A 50 -2.28 -1.11 -0.19
CA PHE A 50 -1.25 -1.35 0.82
C PHE A 50 -1.89 -1.37 2.20
N ASN A 51 -1.60 -2.42 2.97
CA ASN A 51 -2.13 -2.56 4.31
C ASN A 51 -0.98 -2.65 5.32
N GLY A 52 -0.62 -1.51 5.90
CA GLY A 52 0.38 -1.41 6.97
C GLY A 52 1.83 -1.67 6.59
N CYS A 53 2.15 -1.88 5.31
CA CYS A 53 3.49 -2.28 4.86
C CYS A 53 4.26 -1.19 4.11
N ILE A 54 3.67 -0.01 3.85
CA ILE A 54 4.34 1.04 3.06
C ILE A 54 5.64 1.56 3.71
N LEU A 55 5.71 1.47 5.04
CA LEU A 55 6.89 1.82 5.84
C LEU A 55 8.10 0.93 5.57
N LEU A 56 7.87 -0.26 5.04
CA LEU A 56 8.90 -1.27 4.81
C LEU A 56 9.58 -1.10 3.45
N PHE A 57 9.11 -0.16 2.61
CA PHE A 57 9.76 0.11 1.32
C PHE A 57 11.11 0.82 1.53
N PRO A 58 12.22 0.20 1.08
CA PRO A 58 13.55 0.80 1.23
C PRO A 58 13.69 2.08 0.40
N ASN A 59 12.97 2.19 -0.72
CA ASN A 59 12.87 3.40 -1.54
C ASN A 59 11.41 3.72 -1.89
N LEU A 60 10.72 4.34 -0.94
CA LEU A 60 9.30 4.66 -1.04
C LEU A 60 8.92 5.48 -2.28
N GLU A 61 9.73 6.47 -2.65
CA GLU A 61 9.45 7.32 -3.82
C GLU A 61 9.49 6.52 -5.13
N ALA A 62 10.51 5.66 -5.29
CA ALA A 62 10.61 4.78 -6.45
C ALA A 62 9.45 3.77 -6.50
N SER A 63 9.05 3.22 -5.36
CA SER A 63 7.90 2.32 -5.25
C SER A 63 6.60 3.02 -5.68
N ILE A 64 6.34 4.25 -5.21
CA ILE A 64 5.16 5.05 -5.58
C ILE A 64 5.15 5.35 -7.10
N ALA A 65 6.29 5.71 -7.68
CA ALA A 65 6.40 5.94 -9.12
C ALA A 65 6.15 4.66 -9.94
N ALA A 66 6.55 3.49 -9.44
CA ALA A 66 6.25 2.22 -10.09
C ALA A 66 4.76 1.88 -10.02
N PHE A 67 4.07 2.16 -8.91
CA PHE A 67 2.60 1.99 -8.83
C PHE A 67 1.87 2.84 -9.84
N TYR A 68 2.30 4.08 -10.02
CA TYR A 68 1.78 4.93 -11.07
C TYR A 68 1.89 4.22 -12.42
N LYS A 69 3.08 3.74 -12.81
CA LYS A 69 3.23 3.05 -14.11
C LYS A 69 2.33 1.81 -14.26
N LEU A 70 2.10 1.06 -13.19
CA LEU A 70 1.34 -0.19 -13.23
C LEU A 70 -0.18 0.03 -13.25
N LEU A 71 -0.67 1.17 -12.75
CA LEU A 71 -2.09 1.54 -12.76
C LEU A 71 -2.54 2.01 -14.15
N LYS A 72 -3.82 1.76 -14.45
CA LYS A 72 -4.47 2.36 -15.60
C LYS A 72 -4.88 3.81 -15.27
N PRO A 73 -4.95 4.70 -16.27
CA PRO A 73 -5.47 6.04 -16.07
C PRO A 73 -6.86 6.02 -15.42
N GLY A 74 -7.09 6.89 -14.43
CA GLY A 74 -8.33 6.96 -13.66
C GLY A 74 -8.48 5.95 -12.51
N ASP A 75 -7.55 4.99 -12.37
CA ASP A 75 -7.60 3.98 -11.31
C ASP A 75 -6.81 4.41 -10.05
N GLN A 76 -7.08 3.69 -8.95
CA GLN A 76 -6.72 4.14 -7.60
C GLN A 76 -5.57 3.34 -6.97
N LEU A 77 -4.62 4.07 -6.38
CA LEU A 77 -3.73 3.59 -5.34
C LEU A 77 -4.36 3.87 -3.97
N LEU A 78 -4.59 2.84 -3.18
CA LEU A 78 -5.10 2.95 -1.82
C LEU A 78 -4.00 2.56 -0.82
N ILE A 79 -3.64 3.47 0.07
CA ILE A 79 -2.71 3.18 1.15
C ILE A 79 -3.47 3.25 2.46
N VAL A 80 -3.52 2.12 3.14
CA VAL A 80 -4.08 1.94 4.46
C VAL A 80 -2.90 1.80 5.42
N GLN A 81 -2.58 2.88 6.14
CA GLN A 81 -1.47 2.88 7.08
C GLN A 81 -1.95 3.00 8.52
N TYR A 82 -1.45 2.11 9.39
CA TYR A 82 -1.63 2.23 10.83
C TYR A 82 -0.57 3.18 11.38
N ASN A 83 -1.01 4.23 12.06
CA ASN A 83 -0.16 5.02 12.94
C ASN A 83 -0.44 4.56 14.36
N ILE A 84 0.45 3.70 14.89
CA ILE A 84 0.37 3.22 16.26
C ILE A 84 0.86 4.36 17.16
N LEU A 85 -0.06 5.06 17.83
CA LEU A 85 0.26 6.26 18.62
C LEU A 85 1.20 5.97 19.81
N ILE A 86 1.37 4.70 20.21
CA ILE A 86 2.15 4.30 21.40
C ILE A 86 3.49 3.64 21.03
N TRP A 87 3.71 3.24 19.78
CA TRP A 87 4.94 2.56 19.34
C TRP A 87 5.85 3.43 18.46
N LYS A 88 5.51 4.72 18.32
CA LYS A 88 6.25 5.68 17.49
C LYS A 88 7.69 5.92 17.94
N GLU A 89 8.07 5.54 19.15
CA GLU A 89 9.42 5.81 19.66
C GLU A 89 10.52 4.92 19.04
N ASN A 90 10.18 3.78 18.42
CA ASN A 90 11.20 2.83 17.92
C ASN A 90 11.09 2.42 16.44
N LEU A 91 10.06 2.85 15.71
CA LEU A 91 9.92 2.56 14.28
C LEU A 91 10.40 3.77 13.48
N ARG A 92 11.69 3.78 13.12
CA ARG A 92 12.23 4.73 12.13
C ARG A 92 11.63 4.37 10.76
N THR A 93 10.66 5.16 10.32
CA THR A 93 10.10 5.07 8.98
C THR A 93 10.92 5.94 8.03
N SER A 94 10.93 5.61 6.73
CA SER A 94 11.62 6.40 5.70
C SER A 94 10.92 7.74 5.36
N TRP A 95 9.87 8.09 6.10
CA TRP A 95 9.11 9.32 5.97
C TRP A 95 8.55 9.75 7.32
N ASP A 96 8.52 11.06 7.56
CA ASP A 96 8.27 11.67 8.86
C ASP A 96 6.82 12.14 9.02
N SER A 97 6.08 12.32 7.91
CA SER A 97 4.71 12.84 7.93
C SER A 97 3.85 12.45 6.73
N LEU A 98 2.53 12.50 6.90
CA LEU A 98 1.58 12.29 5.78
C LEU A 98 1.74 13.31 4.67
N ASN A 99 2.23 14.52 5.00
CA ASN A 99 2.50 15.54 4.00
C ASN A 99 3.62 15.07 3.08
N GLU A 100 4.68 14.49 3.63
CA GLU A 100 5.78 13.94 2.83
C GLU A 100 5.30 12.78 1.95
N LEU A 101 4.46 11.90 2.50
CA LEU A 101 3.85 10.82 1.72
C LEU A 101 3.02 11.36 0.55
N GLU A 102 2.21 12.40 0.77
CA GLU A 102 1.46 13.06 -0.29
C GLU A 102 2.36 13.70 -1.35
N GLU A 103 3.47 14.32 -0.95
CA GLU A 103 4.41 14.91 -1.91
C GLU A 103 5.04 13.83 -2.80
N PHE A 104 5.36 12.63 -2.27
CA PHE A 104 5.79 11.51 -3.12
C PHE A 104 4.72 11.12 -4.16
N HIS A 105 3.44 11.11 -3.78
CA HIS A 105 2.34 10.81 -4.72
C HIS A 105 2.21 11.87 -5.81
N LYS A 106 2.25 13.16 -5.43
CA LYS A 106 2.17 14.26 -6.39
C LYS A 106 3.34 14.25 -7.36
N ARG A 107 4.57 13.99 -6.87
CA ARG A 107 5.77 13.88 -7.73
C ARG A 107 5.69 12.70 -8.68
N ALA A 108 5.05 11.61 -8.29
CA ALA A 108 4.77 10.49 -9.18
C ALA A 108 3.65 10.78 -10.21
N GLY A 109 2.90 11.87 -10.08
CA GLY A 109 1.84 12.29 -10.99
C GLY A 109 0.42 11.97 -10.52
N PHE A 110 0.23 11.47 -9.30
CA PHE A 110 -1.11 11.22 -8.77
C PHE A 110 -1.81 12.51 -8.31
N CYS A 111 -3.13 12.53 -8.48
CA CYS A 111 -4.02 13.40 -7.72
C CYS A 111 -4.34 12.75 -6.38
N VAL A 112 -4.10 13.46 -5.27
CA VAL A 112 -4.27 12.90 -3.93
C VAL A 112 -5.53 13.44 -3.28
N GLU A 113 -6.42 12.54 -2.87
CA GLU A 113 -7.54 12.85 -1.99
C GLU A 113 -7.32 12.23 -0.62
N ARG A 114 -7.31 13.09 0.41
CA ARG A 114 -7.14 12.64 1.80
C ARG A 114 -8.47 12.13 2.36
N GLY A 115 -8.53 10.84 2.66
CA GLY A 115 -9.50 10.28 3.60
C GLY A 115 -8.90 10.22 5.00
N LYS A 116 -9.55 10.85 5.98
CA LYS A 116 -9.20 10.61 7.40
C LYS A 116 -10.32 9.79 8.03
N GLU A 117 -10.05 8.51 8.28
CA GLU A 117 -10.90 7.69 9.11
C GLU A 117 -10.19 7.36 10.42
N SER A 118 -10.63 7.99 11.51
CA SER A 118 -10.16 7.61 12.84
C SER A 118 -11.01 6.46 13.37
N HIS A 119 -10.46 5.26 13.41
CA HIS A 119 -11.09 4.11 14.05
C HIS A 119 -10.42 3.81 15.38
N SER A 120 -11.12 4.04 16.50
CA SER A 120 -10.65 3.57 17.81
C SER A 120 -11.15 2.14 18.04
N HIS A 121 -10.27 1.15 17.95
CA HIS A 121 -10.59 -0.22 18.36
C HIS A 121 -9.77 -0.58 19.60
N SER A 122 -10.42 -0.75 20.74
CA SER A 122 -9.77 -1.13 22.00
C SER A 122 -9.51 -2.64 22.06
N TYR A 123 -8.46 -3.11 21.39
CA TYR A 123 -7.91 -4.43 21.69
C TYR A 123 -6.91 -4.26 22.84
N SER A 124 -7.39 -4.38 24.07
CA SER A 124 -6.73 -3.99 25.35
C SER A 124 -6.56 -2.48 25.52
N ARG A 125 -6.58 -1.99 26.76
CA ARG A 125 -6.69 -0.57 27.17
C ARG A 125 -5.58 0.38 26.65
N GLU A 126 -4.61 -0.11 25.89
CA GLU A 126 -3.33 0.58 25.64
C GLU A 126 -2.88 0.57 24.16
N LYS A 127 -3.78 0.35 23.19
CA LYS A 127 -3.39 0.38 21.77
C LYS A 127 -4.32 1.28 20.97
N TYR A 128 -3.87 2.51 20.70
CA TYR A 128 -4.54 3.42 19.78
C TYR A 128 -3.84 3.38 18.42
N PHE A 129 -4.64 3.13 17.38
CA PHE A 129 -4.20 3.20 15.99
C PHE A 129 -5.01 4.31 15.31
N ILE A 130 -4.34 5.19 14.57
CA ILE A 130 -5.01 6.03 13.58
C ILE A 130 -4.82 5.36 12.23
N LEU A 131 -5.92 5.13 11.52
CA LEU A 131 -5.87 4.69 10.14
C LEU A 131 -5.75 5.92 9.25
N TYR A 132 -4.74 5.93 8.39
CA TYR A 132 -4.68 6.90 7.29
C TYR A 132 -5.03 6.19 6.00
N VAL A 133 -5.99 6.76 5.28
CA VAL A 133 -6.41 6.27 3.97
C VAL A 133 -6.06 7.34 2.95
N ILE A 134 -5.02 7.09 2.16
CA ILE A 134 -4.67 7.95 1.03
C ILE A 134 -5.19 7.26 -0.22
N ALA A 135 -6.12 7.93 -0.90
CA ALA A 135 -6.54 7.56 -2.23
C ALA A 135 -5.79 8.47 -3.23
N ALA A 136 -5.09 7.86 -4.17
CA ALA A 136 -4.37 8.58 -5.21
C ALA A 136 -4.84 8.07 -6.58
N THR A 137 -5.29 8.97 -7.44
CA THR A 137 -5.86 8.65 -8.75
C THR A 137 -4.97 9.17 -9.86
N GLN A 138 -4.81 8.41 -10.93
CA GLN A 138 -4.09 8.87 -12.12
C GLN A 138 -4.95 9.76 -13.01
N HIS A 139 -4.34 10.81 -13.57
CA HIS A 139 -4.96 11.66 -14.59
C HIS A 139 -4.85 11.08 -16.00
#